data_AF-A0A1Y4TL91-F1
#
_entry.id   AF-A0A1Y4TL91-F1
#
_cell.length_a   1.000
_cell.length_b   1.000
_cell.length_c   1.000
_cell.angle_alpha   90.00
_cell.angle_beta   90.00
_cell.angle_gamma   90.00
#
_symmetry.space_group_name_H-M   'P 1'
#
loop_
_entity.id
_entity.type
_entity.pdbx_description
1 polymer ?
#
loop_
_entity_poly.entity_id
_entity_poly.type
_entity_poly.pdbx_seq_one_letter_code
_entity_poly.pdbx_strand_id
1 'polypeptide(L)'
;MTTKRWLAFFYAAALVLWLAAAALGAVQAGQPASIDPAGFTQVGAVETEPAADAPAGSVTFTSTDADPQLYWEGTARVDTVQVQMTQDRPSGGVTLYYRTEGQTDYSETQKVWADQTAPGVWQFDLGGVEVTGLRLDPDSEGGVTSCLSAVTLNPAEPLWQRLIPDAGTLLVLAAAPLLLAALAGELTELAVPLDKKRR
;
A
#
# COMPACT_ATOMS: atom_id res chain seq x y z
N MET A 1 -12.99 -19.32 34.85
CA MET A 1 -13.83 -19.11 33.65
C MET A 1 -13.69 -20.35 32.77
N THR A 2 -14.71 -20.83 32.05
CA THR A 2 -14.53 -21.99 31.15
C THR A 2 -13.77 -21.57 29.89
N THR A 3 -13.02 -22.47 29.26
CA THR A 3 -12.24 -22.21 28.03
C THR A 3 -13.09 -21.58 26.92
N LYS A 4 -14.36 -21.97 26.80
CA LYS A 4 -15.33 -21.37 25.87
C LYS A 4 -15.59 -19.88 26.12
N ARG A 5 -15.60 -19.45 27.40
CA ARG A 5 -15.80 -18.05 27.78
C ARG A 5 -14.55 -17.21 27.50
N TRP A 6 -13.35 -17.79 27.69
CA TRP A 6 -12.10 -17.14 27.29
C TRP A 6 -12.01 -16.96 25.77
N LEU A 7 -12.35 -17.99 25.00
CA LEU A 7 -12.41 -17.91 23.54
C LEU A 7 -13.34 -16.78 23.07
N ALA A 8 -14.58 -16.77 23.56
CA ALA A 8 -15.54 -15.73 23.19
C ALA A 8 -15.04 -14.32 23.54
N PHE A 9 -14.43 -14.16 24.72
CA PHE A 9 -13.86 -12.89 25.15
C PHE A 9 -12.74 -12.41 24.23
N PHE A 10 -11.74 -13.25 23.94
CA PHE A 10 -10.59 -12.84 23.14
C PHE A 10 -10.94 -12.60 21.67
N TYR A 11 -11.89 -13.36 21.10
CA TYR A 11 -12.38 -13.06 19.75
C TYR A 11 -13.16 -11.75 19.69
N ALA A 12 -14.00 -11.47 20.69
CA ALA A 12 -14.70 -10.19 20.76
C ALA A 12 -13.72 -9.01 20.93
N ALA A 13 -12.72 -9.16 21.79
CA ALA A 13 -11.68 -8.15 21.99
C ALA A 13 -10.86 -7.91 20.72
N ALA A 14 -10.44 -8.98 20.03
CA ALA A 14 -9.72 -8.88 18.76
C ALA A 14 -10.55 -8.18 17.67
N LEU A 15 -11.84 -8.50 17.56
CA LEU A 15 -12.74 -7.82 16.63
C LEU A 15 -12.86 -6.32 16.95
N VAL A 16 -13.04 -5.96 18.23
CA VAL A 16 -13.11 -4.55 18.63
C VAL A 16 -11.81 -3.81 18.33
N LEU A 17 -10.66 -4.42 18.64
CA LEU A 17 -9.35 -3.84 18.34
C LEU A 17 -9.13 -3.66 16.84
N TRP A 18 -9.54 -4.64 16.02
CA TRP A 18 -9.49 -4.53 14.57
C TRP A 18 -10.34 -3.38 14.05
N LEU A 19 -11.60 -3.30 14.48
CA LEU A 19 -12.49 -2.22 14.05
C LEU A 19 -11.96 -0.85 14.48
N ALA A 20 -11.39 -0.75 15.69
CA ALA A 20 -10.75 0.47 16.16
C ALA A 20 -9.52 0.84 15.34
N ALA A 21 -8.67 -0.14 14.99
CA ALA A 21 -7.50 0.07 14.15
C ALA A 21 -7.89 0.52 12.72
N ALA A 22 -8.88 -0.13 12.11
CA ALA A 22 -9.40 0.26 10.80
C ALA A 22 -10.01 1.68 10.82
N ALA A 23 -10.76 2.03 11.86
CA ALA A 23 -11.31 3.37 12.03
C ALA A 23 -10.20 4.43 12.23
N LEU A 24 -9.17 4.12 13.03
CA LEU A 24 -8.03 5.00 13.22
C LEU A 24 -7.25 5.20 11.91
N GLY A 25 -7.00 4.12 11.17
CA GLY A 25 -6.37 4.17 9.85
C GLY A 25 -7.16 5.03 8.86
N ALA A 26 -8.50 4.98 8.90
CA ALA A 26 -9.33 5.86 8.06
C ALA A 26 -9.22 7.34 8.45
N VAL A 27 -9.06 7.66 9.74
CA VAL A 27 -8.84 9.05 10.21
C VAL A 27 -7.45 9.55 9.85
N GLN A 28 -6.45 8.66 9.86
CA GLN A 28 -5.06 8.98 9.55
C GLN A 28 -4.72 8.87 8.06
N ALA A 29 -5.66 8.44 7.21
CA ALA A 29 -5.40 8.26 5.79
C ALA A 29 -5.01 9.59 5.12
N GLY A 30 -4.04 9.50 4.23
CA GLY A 30 -3.73 10.56 3.29
C GLY A 30 -4.95 10.94 2.46
N GLN A 31 -5.05 12.22 2.11
CA GLN A 31 -6.17 12.71 1.31
C GLN A 31 -5.99 12.30 -0.16
N PRO A 32 -7.09 11.99 -0.87
CA PRO A 32 -7.04 11.76 -2.30
C PRO A 32 -6.52 12.99 -3.03
N ALA A 33 -5.53 12.81 -3.89
CA ALA A 33 -4.98 13.87 -4.73
C ALA A 33 -4.59 13.33 -6.11
N SER A 34 -4.89 14.08 -7.16
CA SER A 34 -4.41 13.79 -8.50
C SER A 34 -3.12 14.56 -8.74
N ILE A 35 -2.11 13.89 -9.28
CA ILE A 35 -0.91 14.51 -9.84
C ILE A 35 -1.13 14.60 -11.34
N ASP A 36 -0.90 15.79 -11.90
CA ASP A 36 -0.91 16.02 -13.34
C ASP A 36 0.27 15.26 -13.98
N PRO A 37 0.04 14.35 -14.94
CA PRO A 37 1.11 13.67 -15.67
C PRO A 37 2.14 14.64 -16.28
N ALA A 38 1.71 15.81 -16.74
CA ALA A 38 2.61 16.84 -17.29
C ALA A 38 3.49 17.54 -16.23
N GLY A 39 3.16 17.36 -14.94
CA GLY A 39 3.94 17.89 -13.82
C GLY A 39 5.19 17.09 -13.48
N PHE A 40 5.41 15.94 -14.11
CA PHE A 40 6.59 15.11 -13.87
C PHE A 40 7.81 15.61 -14.64
N THR A 41 8.95 15.71 -13.96
CA THR A 41 10.24 15.91 -14.62
C THR A 41 10.77 14.57 -15.10
N GLN A 42 11.09 14.45 -16.39
CA GLN A 42 11.53 13.20 -17.01
C GLN A 42 13.05 13.15 -17.14
N VAL A 43 13.64 12.00 -16.85
CA VAL A 43 15.05 11.66 -17.09
C VAL A 43 15.09 10.30 -17.77
N GLY A 44 15.95 10.11 -18.78
CA GLY A 44 16.00 8.85 -19.53
C GLY A 44 14.74 8.57 -20.38
N ALA A 45 13.94 9.60 -20.66
CA ALA A 45 12.76 9.53 -21.51
C ALA A 45 12.57 10.83 -22.30
N VAL A 46 11.96 10.70 -23.48
CA VAL A 46 11.63 11.84 -24.35
C VAL A 46 10.13 11.82 -24.61
N GLU A 47 9.49 12.96 -24.40
CA GLU A 47 8.09 13.16 -24.71
C GLU A 47 7.85 13.05 -26.22
N THR A 48 6.77 12.39 -26.60
CA THR A 48 6.40 12.09 -27.98
C THR A 48 4.95 12.46 -28.21
N GLU A 49 4.57 12.57 -29.49
CA GLU A 49 3.19 12.83 -29.85
C GLU A 49 2.28 11.74 -29.27
N PRO A 50 1.20 12.11 -28.55
CA PRO A 50 0.29 11.15 -27.98
C PRO A 50 -0.44 10.37 -29.09
N ALA A 51 -0.78 9.13 -28.80
CA ALA A 51 -1.64 8.34 -29.69
C ALA A 51 -3.00 9.04 -29.89
N ALA A 52 -3.63 8.81 -31.05
CA ALA A 52 -4.88 9.49 -31.40
C ALA A 52 -6.04 9.19 -30.42
N ASP A 53 -5.97 8.07 -29.72
CA ASP A 53 -6.91 7.59 -28.71
C ASP A 53 -6.44 7.81 -27.26
N ALA A 54 -5.31 8.50 -27.07
CA ALA A 54 -4.78 8.79 -25.74
C ALA A 54 -5.77 9.67 -24.94
N PRO A 55 -5.98 9.40 -23.64
CA PRO A 55 -6.83 10.24 -22.80
C PRO A 55 -6.35 11.69 -22.78
N ALA A 56 -7.29 12.64 -22.70
CA ALA A 56 -6.96 14.06 -22.58
C ALA A 56 -6.16 14.31 -21.29
N GLY A 57 -5.06 15.08 -21.39
CA GLY A 57 -4.16 15.35 -20.27
C GLY A 57 -3.14 14.24 -19.99
N SER A 58 -3.13 13.17 -20.79
CA SER A 58 -2.06 12.18 -20.73
C SER A 58 -0.75 12.70 -21.31
N VAL A 59 0.36 12.13 -20.87
CA VAL A 59 1.70 12.37 -21.40
C VAL A 59 2.21 11.08 -22.01
N THR A 60 2.65 11.15 -23.27
CA THR A 60 3.26 10.00 -23.96
C THR A 60 4.75 10.23 -24.09
N PHE A 61 5.55 9.27 -23.65
CA PHE A 61 7.00 9.35 -23.69
C PHE A 61 7.62 8.02 -24.10
N THR A 62 8.79 8.07 -24.72
CA THR A 62 9.58 6.88 -25.05
C THR A 62 10.85 6.88 -24.21
N SER A 63 11.12 5.78 -23.49
CA SER A 63 12.37 5.63 -22.75
C SER A 63 13.57 5.66 -23.69
N THR A 64 14.66 6.30 -23.31
CA THR A 64 15.89 6.40 -24.11
C THR A 64 16.98 5.46 -23.63
N ASP A 65 16.89 4.98 -22.39
CA ASP A 65 17.82 4.05 -21.76
C ASP A 65 17.05 3.05 -20.87
N ALA A 66 17.80 2.24 -20.11
CA ALA A 66 17.26 1.19 -19.26
C ALA A 66 16.83 1.68 -17.86
N ASP A 67 16.83 2.98 -17.59
CA ASP A 67 16.45 3.57 -16.31
C ASP A 67 15.68 4.88 -16.51
N PRO A 68 14.53 4.85 -17.24
CA PRO A 68 13.66 6.01 -17.33
C PRO A 68 13.12 6.35 -15.94
N GLN A 69 13.09 7.63 -15.61
CA GLN A 69 12.68 8.13 -14.30
C GLN A 69 11.77 9.34 -14.45
N LEU A 70 10.67 9.33 -13.70
CA LEU A 70 9.69 10.40 -13.64
C LEU A 70 9.64 10.95 -12.21
N TYR A 71 10.05 12.20 -12.04
CA TYR A 71 10.15 12.86 -10.74
C TYR A 71 8.96 13.77 -10.48
N TRP A 72 8.36 13.62 -9.30
CA TRP A 72 7.39 14.56 -8.75
C TRP A 72 7.89 15.14 -7.44
N GLU A 73 7.71 16.45 -7.28
CA GLU A 73 8.07 17.20 -6.06
C GLU A 73 6.81 17.71 -5.38
N GLY A 74 6.67 17.42 -4.09
CA GLY A 74 5.53 17.84 -3.31
C GLY A 74 5.40 17.10 -1.99
N THR A 75 4.66 17.69 -1.06
CA THR A 75 4.44 17.10 0.27
C THR A 75 3.07 16.47 0.37
N ALA A 76 3.02 15.20 0.75
CA ALA A 76 1.77 14.50 1.02
C ALA A 76 1.98 13.34 1.99
N ARG A 77 0.97 13.05 2.81
CA ARG A 77 0.84 11.75 3.46
C ARG A 77 0.35 10.75 2.43
N VAL A 78 1.11 9.68 2.18
CA VAL A 78 0.79 8.70 1.15
C VAL A 78 0.70 7.30 1.75
N ASP A 79 -0.50 6.74 1.70
CA ASP A 79 -0.78 5.33 1.94
C ASP A 79 -0.60 4.53 0.65
N THR A 80 -1.15 5.05 -0.46
CA THR A 80 -1.17 4.31 -1.73
C THR A 80 -0.99 5.26 -2.91
N VAL A 81 -0.29 4.81 -3.95
CA VAL A 81 -0.24 5.50 -5.25
C VAL A 81 -0.84 4.60 -6.30
N GLN A 82 -1.76 5.13 -7.10
CA GLN A 82 -2.27 4.46 -8.30
C GLN A 82 -1.74 5.18 -9.54
N VAL A 83 -1.09 4.44 -10.42
CA VAL A 83 -0.60 4.90 -11.71
C VAL A 83 -1.42 4.24 -12.81
N GLN A 84 -2.00 5.06 -13.68
CA GLN A 84 -2.66 4.62 -14.91
C GLN A 84 -1.76 4.96 -16.09
N MET A 85 -1.26 3.94 -16.74
CA MET A 85 -0.31 4.05 -17.83
C MET A 85 -0.51 2.88 -18.82
N THR A 86 -0.19 3.08 -20.08
CA THR A 86 -0.13 1.97 -21.04
C THR A 86 1.24 1.93 -21.66
N GLN A 87 1.68 0.76 -22.08
CA GLN A 87 3.00 0.56 -22.67
C GLN A 87 2.84 -0.26 -23.96
N ASP A 88 3.62 0.08 -24.98
CA ASP A 88 3.60 -0.61 -26.28
C ASP A 88 4.13 -2.05 -26.22
N ARG A 89 4.87 -2.37 -25.16
CA ARG A 89 5.33 -3.73 -24.83
C ARG A 89 5.31 -3.95 -23.30
N PRO A 90 5.35 -5.21 -22.84
CA PRO A 90 5.41 -5.50 -21.41
C PRO A 90 6.66 -4.90 -20.78
N SER A 91 6.52 -4.20 -19.65
CA SER A 91 7.65 -3.74 -18.86
C SER A 91 8.25 -4.86 -18.01
N GLY A 92 9.55 -4.73 -17.71
CA GLY A 92 10.27 -5.58 -16.76
C GLY A 92 9.84 -5.37 -15.29
N GLY A 93 8.99 -4.37 -15.04
CA GLY A 93 8.41 -4.03 -13.74
C GLY A 93 8.36 -2.52 -13.53
N VAL A 94 7.29 -2.03 -12.92
CA VAL A 94 7.12 -0.62 -12.57
C VAL A 94 7.47 -0.45 -11.10
N THR A 95 8.35 0.50 -10.78
CA THR A 95 8.76 0.76 -9.39
C THR A 95 8.58 2.21 -9.01
N LEU A 96 8.41 2.44 -7.72
CA LEU A 96 8.26 3.78 -7.14
C LEU A 96 9.26 3.93 -5.99
N TYR A 97 9.98 5.03 -5.99
CA TYR A 97 10.79 5.48 -4.87
C TYR A 97 10.17 6.73 -4.26
N TYR A 98 10.40 6.92 -2.97
CA TYR A 98 9.93 8.10 -2.26
C TYR A 98 11.04 8.69 -1.40
N ARG A 99 10.97 10.00 -1.19
CA ARG A 99 11.77 10.72 -0.20
C ARG A 99 10.88 11.22 0.92
N THR A 100 11.45 11.29 2.11
CA THR A 100 10.85 11.95 3.27
C THR A 100 11.56 13.27 3.56
N GLU A 101 11.03 14.03 4.52
CA GLU A 101 11.66 15.27 4.97
C GLU A 101 13.15 15.06 5.35
N GLY A 102 14.01 15.98 4.92
CA GLY A 102 15.44 15.95 5.17
C GLY A 102 16.27 15.08 4.22
N GLN A 103 15.64 14.29 3.33
CA GLN A 103 16.33 13.49 2.33
C GLN A 103 16.51 14.26 1.02
N THR A 104 17.71 14.16 0.43
CA THR A 104 18.01 14.72 -0.90
C THR A 104 17.92 13.67 -1.99
N ASP A 105 18.39 12.46 -1.69
CA ASP A 105 18.52 11.37 -2.66
C ASP A 105 17.49 10.26 -2.41
N TYR A 106 17.14 9.56 -3.48
CA TYR A 106 16.32 8.35 -3.41
C TYR A 106 17.18 7.15 -3.00
N SER A 107 16.59 6.18 -2.28
CA SER A 107 17.28 5.00 -1.75
C SER A 107 16.57 3.71 -2.14
N GLU A 108 17.35 2.66 -2.41
CA GLU A 108 16.84 1.29 -2.61
C GLU A 108 16.01 0.76 -1.44
N THR A 109 16.26 1.24 -0.22
CA THR A 109 15.46 0.86 0.96
C THR A 109 14.08 1.51 0.98
N GLN A 110 13.85 2.55 0.16
CA GLN A 110 12.59 3.27 0.00
C GLN A 110 12.03 3.05 -1.41
N LYS A 111 12.12 1.79 -1.86
CA LYS A 111 11.59 1.32 -3.14
C LYS A 111 10.39 0.42 -2.91
N VAL A 112 9.34 0.66 -3.68
CA VAL A 112 8.11 -0.13 -3.69
C VAL A 112 7.88 -0.66 -5.09
N TRP A 113 7.56 -1.94 -5.19
CA TRP A 113 7.17 -2.58 -6.44
C TRP A 113 5.66 -2.43 -6.64
N ALA A 114 5.24 -2.23 -7.88
CA ALA A 114 3.83 -2.18 -8.21
C ALA A 114 3.16 -3.57 -8.13
N ASP A 115 1.94 -3.59 -7.63
CA ASP A 115 0.96 -4.61 -7.96
C ASP A 115 0.10 -4.13 -9.15
N GLN A 116 0.03 -4.92 -10.22
CA GLN A 116 -0.85 -4.59 -11.34
C GLN A 116 -2.27 -5.11 -11.05
N THR A 117 -3.19 -4.19 -10.74
CA THR A 117 -4.57 -4.53 -10.33
C THR A 117 -5.53 -4.67 -11.51
N ALA A 118 -5.19 -4.06 -12.64
CA ALA A 118 -5.86 -4.21 -13.94
C ALA A 118 -4.87 -3.89 -15.07
N PRO A 119 -5.18 -4.25 -16.34
CA PRO A 119 -4.34 -3.83 -17.47
C PRO A 119 -4.13 -2.31 -17.45
N GLY A 120 -2.86 -1.89 -17.36
CA GLY A 120 -2.48 -0.48 -17.32
C GLY A 120 -2.75 0.26 -15.99
N VAL A 121 -3.09 -0.47 -14.92
CA VAL A 121 -3.30 0.11 -13.58
C VAL A 121 -2.32 -0.55 -12.59
N TRP A 122 -1.38 0.24 -12.10
CA TRP A 122 -0.39 -0.17 -11.11
C TRP A 122 -0.67 0.51 -9.78
N GLN A 123 -0.60 -0.27 -8.71
CA GLN A 123 -0.81 0.18 -7.35
C GLN A 123 0.46 -0.01 -6.52
N PHE A 124 0.83 1.01 -5.75
CA PHE A 124 1.95 0.98 -4.81
C PHE A 124 1.43 1.21 -3.40
N ASP A 125 1.80 0.35 -2.45
CA ASP A 125 1.51 0.53 -1.02
C ASP A 125 2.73 1.10 -0.30
N LEU A 126 2.58 2.28 0.28
CA LEU A 126 3.63 3.00 1.02
C LEU A 126 3.39 2.95 2.54
N GLY A 127 2.24 2.44 3.00
CA GLY A 127 1.95 2.25 4.42
C GLY A 127 1.77 3.52 5.25
N GLY A 128 1.47 4.67 4.62
CA GLY A 128 1.08 5.90 5.31
C GLY A 128 2.28 6.72 5.78
N VAL A 129 3.12 7.13 4.84
CA VAL A 129 4.35 7.91 5.06
C VAL A 129 4.21 9.35 4.57
N GLU A 130 4.83 10.30 5.26
CA GLU A 130 4.95 11.68 4.77
C GLU A 130 6.07 11.74 3.72
N VAL A 131 5.68 11.92 2.45
CA VAL A 131 6.63 12.07 1.35
C VAL A 131 6.87 13.54 1.02
N THR A 132 8.05 13.84 0.52
CA THR A 132 8.43 15.15 -0.06
C THR A 132 8.72 15.08 -1.56
N GLY A 133 8.79 13.87 -2.12
CA GLY A 133 8.92 13.64 -3.54
C GLY A 133 8.80 12.17 -3.89
N LEU A 134 8.46 11.90 -5.15
CA LEU A 134 8.30 10.58 -5.72
C LEU A 134 9.17 10.45 -6.99
N ARG A 135 9.71 9.26 -7.21
CA ARG A 135 10.35 8.87 -8.46
C ARG A 135 9.69 7.59 -8.98
N LEU A 136 8.98 7.70 -10.09
CA LEU A 136 8.36 6.58 -10.78
C LEU A 136 9.30 6.10 -11.88
N ASP A 137 9.67 4.83 -11.83
CA ASP A 137 10.53 4.18 -12.81
C ASP A 137 9.60 3.24 -13.62
N PRO A 138 9.17 3.64 -14.84
CA PRO A 138 8.12 2.94 -15.60
C PRO A 138 8.59 1.65 -16.28
N ASP A 139 9.90 1.47 -16.46
CA ASP A 139 10.48 0.24 -17.01
C ASP A 139 11.98 0.16 -16.69
N SER A 140 12.60 -0.95 -17.10
CA SER A 140 14.04 -1.22 -17.09
C SER A 140 14.62 -1.42 -18.49
N GLU A 141 13.88 -1.03 -19.53
CA GLU A 141 14.27 -1.14 -20.93
C GLU A 141 14.19 0.20 -21.67
N GLY A 142 15.12 0.40 -22.61
CA GLY A 142 15.10 1.52 -23.55
C GLY A 142 14.18 1.29 -24.76
N GLY A 143 13.62 2.38 -25.27
CA GLY A 143 12.75 2.44 -26.44
C GLY A 143 11.29 2.04 -26.19
N VAL A 144 10.85 2.01 -24.93
CA VAL A 144 9.49 1.60 -24.54
C VAL A 144 8.62 2.83 -24.55
N THR A 145 7.56 2.82 -25.35
CA THR A 145 6.64 3.95 -25.43
C THR A 145 5.53 3.76 -24.41
N SER A 146 5.44 4.70 -23.48
CA SER A 146 4.49 4.70 -22.37
C SER A 146 3.56 5.90 -22.48
N CYS A 147 2.27 5.71 -22.23
CA CYS A 147 1.28 6.77 -22.13
C CYS A 147 0.77 6.85 -20.69
N LEU A 148 1.26 7.82 -19.92
CA LEU A 148 0.87 8.09 -18.54
C LEU A 148 -0.40 8.96 -18.52
N SER A 149 -1.50 8.38 -18.09
CA SER A 149 -2.82 9.02 -18.14
C SER A 149 -3.25 9.63 -16.81
N ALA A 150 -2.85 9.02 -15.68
CA ALA A 150 -3.16 9.56 -14.37
C ALA A 150 -2.19 9.02 -13.31
N VAL A 151 -1.89 9.85 -12.32
CA VAL A 151 -1.27 9.41 -11.06
C VAL A 151 -2.12 9.94 -9.92
N THR A 152 -2.62 9.05 -9.07
CA THR A 152 -3.49 9.38 -7.94
C THR A 152 -2.85 8.95 -6.65
N LEU A 153 -2.61 9.90 -5.75
CA LEU A 153 -2.26 9.64 -4.36
C LEU A 153 -3.54 9.33 -3.59
N ASN A 154 -3.49 8.29 -2.75
CA ASN A 154 -4.57 7.85 -1.87
C ASN A 154 -5.92 7.81 -2.59
N PRO A 155 -6.05 7.01 -3.68
CA PRO A 155 -7.30 6.93 -4.43
C PRO A 155 -8.48 6.69 -3.47
N ALA A 156 -9.58 7.40 -3.71
CA ALA A 156 -10.72 7.42 -2.80
C ALA A 156 -11.24 5.99 -2.58
N GLU A 157 -11.06 5.50 -1.36
CA GLU A 157 -11.43 4.15 -0.97
C GLU A 157 -12.66 4.19 -0.06
N PRO A 158 -13.74 3.45 -0.37
CA PRO A 158 -14.89 3.40 0.52
C PRO A 158 -14.53 2.68 1.82
N LEU A 159 -15.06 3.17 2.95
CA LEU A 159 -14.72 2.68 4.29
C LEU A 159 -14.86 1.15 4.46
N TRP A 160 -15.79 0.51 3.75
CA TRP A 160 -15.99 -0.93 3.85
C TRP A 160 -14.80 -1.74 3.30
N GLN A 161 -14.02 -1.21 2.35
CA GLN A 161 -12.82 -1.90 1.85
C GLN A 161 -11.73 -1.93 2.93
N ARG A 162 -11.59 -0.85 3.71
CA ARG A 162 -10.70 -0.79 4.89
C ARG A 162 -11.05 -1.75 6.01
N LEU A 163 -12.28 -2.26 6.02
CA LEU A 163 -12.73 -3.28 6.99
C LEU A 163 -12.37 -4.70 6.55
N ILE A 164 -11.86 -4.88 5.33
CA ILE A 164 -11.39 -6.16 4.81
C ILE A 164 -9.95 -6.35 5.28
N PRO A 165 -9.68 -7.27 6.22
CA PRO A 165 -8.31 -7.54 6.66
C PRO A 165 -7.49 -8.19 5.55
N ASP A 166 -6.23 -7.80 5.42
CA ASP A 166 -5.25 -8.51 4.60
C ASP A 166 -4.97 -9.92 5.17
N ALA A 167 -4.23 -10.73 4.42
CA ALA A 167 -3.93 -12.12 4.80
C ALA A 167 -3.18 -12.24 6.15
N GLY A 168 -2.25 -11.33 6.43
CA GLY A 168 -1.52 -11.29 7.70
C GLY A 168 -2.43 -10.92 8.86
N THR A 169 -3.26 -9.90 8.67
CA THR A 169 -4.27 -9.49 9.65
C THR A 169 -5.28 -10.60 9.90
N LEU A 170 -5.77 -11.29 8.87
CA LEU A 170 -6.65 -12.46 9.00
C LEU A 170 -6.01 -13.55 9.84
N LEU A 171 -4.73 -13.86 9.59
CA LEU A 171 -3.99 -14.85 10.35
C LEU A 171 -3.91 -14.46 11.84
N VAL A 172 -3.62 -13.19 12.15
CA VAL A 172 -3.58 -12.68 13.53
C VAL A 172 -4.96 -12.78 14.18
N LEU A 173 -6.02 -12.35 13.49
CA LEU A 173 -7.40 -12.41 14.00
C LEU A 173 -7.89 -13.84 14.23
N ALA A 174 -7.43 -14.79 13.42
CA ALA A 174 -7.78 -16.20 13.59
C ALA A 174 -7.00 -16.84 14.74
N ALA A 175 -5.68 -16.61 14.82
CA ALA A 175 -4.78 -17.37 15.69
C ALA A 175 -4.57 -16.76 17.09
N ALA A 176 -4.40 -15.44 17.19
CA ALA A 176 -4.05 -14.80 18.47
C ALA A 176 -5.12 -15.03 19.55
N PRO A 177 -6.43 -14.91 19.26
CA PRO A 177 -7.47 -15.18 20.27
C PRO A 177 -7.44 -16.62 20.80
N LEU A 178 -7.13 -17.61 19.94
CA LEU A 178 -7.02 -19.02 20.34
C LEU A 178 -5.89 -19.24 21.33
N LEU A 179 -4.70 -18.72 20.99
CA LEU A 179 -3.51 -18.86 21.83
C LEU A 179 -3.70 -18.17 23.19
N LEU A 180 -4.28 -16.97 23.19
CA LEU A 180 -4.57 -16.23 24.42
C LEU A 180 -5.62 -16.94 25.28
N ALA A 181 -6.66 -17.50 24.66
CA ALA A 181 -7.69 -18.24 25.38
C ALA A 181 -7.15 -19.54 26.02
N ALA A 182 -6.30 -20.27 25.30
CA ALA A 182 -5.64 -21.46 25.83
C ALA A 182 -4.75 -21.12 27.03
N LEU A 183 -3.88 -20.10 26.89
CA LEU A 183 -3.02 -19.64 27.97
C LEU A 183 -3.81 -19.18 29.20
N ALA A 184 -4.87 -18.40 29.00
CA ALA A 184 -5.74 -17.96 30.10
C ALA A 184 -6.44 -19.15 30.80
N GLY A 185 -6.81 -20.18 30.04
CA GLY A 185 -7.33 -21.44 30.57
C GLY A 185 -6.33 -22.12 31.50
N GLU A 186 -5.11 -22.35 31.03
CA GLU A 186 -4.02 -22.96 31.81
C GLU A 186 -3.69 -22.17 33.08
N LEU A 187 -3.59 -20.84 32.98
CA LEU A 187 -3.35 -19.98 34.13
C LEU A 187 -4.49 -20.04 35.15
N THR A 188 -5.74 -20.14 34.69
CA THR A 188 -6.90 -20.31 35.58
C THR A 188 -6.80 -21.64 36.34
N GLU A 189 -6.42 -22.72 35.66
CA GLU A 189 -6.24 -24.04 36.27
C GLU A 189 -5.08 -24.08 37.27
N LEU A 190 -3.96 -23.41 36.97
CA LEU A 190 -2.82 -23.30 37.88
C LEU A 190 -3.16 -22.49 39.13
N ALA A 191 -4.05 -21.51 39.03
CA ALA A 191 -4.48 -20.69 40.15
C ALA A 191 -5.49 -21.38 41.09
N VAL A 192 -6.01 -22.57 40.76
CA VAL A 192 -6.90 -23.33 41.65
C VAL A 192 -6.08 -23.99 42.77
N PRO A 193 -6.38 -23.72 44.06
CA PRO A 193 -5.65 -24.30 45.18
C PRO A 193 -5.71 -25.84 45.19
N LEU A 194 -4.61 -26.46 45.60
CA LEU A 194 -4.37 -27.91 45.53
C LEU A 194 -5.40 -28.76 46.31
N ASP A 195 -6.07 -28.20 47.32
CA ASP A 195 -7.07 -28.90 48.14
C ASP A 195 -8.40 -29.16 47.39
N LYS A 196 -8.70 -28.34 46.39
CA LYS A 196 -9.91 -28.45 45.55
C LYS A 196 -9.72 -29.34 44.32
N LYS A 197 -8.49 -29.72 43.97
CA LYS A 197 -8.19 -30.60 42.82
C LYS A 197 -8.34 -32.10 43.11
N ARG A 198 -8.50 -32.51 44.37
CA ARG A 198 -8.52 -33.94 44.81
C ARG A 198 -9.88 -34.46 45.29
N ARG A 199 -10.97 -33.71 45.12
CA ARG A 199 -12.34 -34.18 45.43
C ARG A 199 -13.11 -34.45 44.16
#